data_AF-A0A644SVP6-F1
#
_entry.id   AF-A0A644SVP6-F1
#
_cell.length_a   1.000
_cell.length_b   1.000
_cell.length_c   1.000
_cell.angle_alpha   90.00
_cell.angle_beta   90.00
_cell.angle_gamma   90.00
#
_symmetry.space_group_name_H-M   'P 1'
#
loop_
_entity.id
_entity.type
_entity.pdbx_description
1 polymer ?
#
loop_
_entity_poly.entity_id
_entity_poly.type
_entity_poly.pdbx_seq_one_letter_code
_entity_poly.pdbx_strand_id
1 'polypeptide(L)'
;MPSIVQFAHPGAEHGPNEKNGNWKTWNTIAHRRKFLRCKGRYINSDESKQDGQLMFWGEWEPPSKVSEFRERPTQLHPRWLHEPVLPVKLPQSGGQQGNYQNTDPFVFGDRFIYFVCKQYIRKTDRTTSLAKLDKGSLILFGSTHGNSEPEAYFQLDTVFVVRDFIDYDVSDPQALLGIPGLETYRQIVYKMAFPSPAPKPIHLRLYYGATPESPISGMYSYSPAKVWDNGQHGFPRAPLSNRTFMTNNLNASPRSTKVSNEVVIDYWKSIRKTTRDAGLVEGYGFQYQSGSSIQTVLPTGDHLPA
;
A
#
# COMPACT_ATOMS: atom_id res chain seq x y z
N MET A 1 -20.58 -9.97 8.82
CA MET A 1 -19.94 -11.19 8.27
C MET A 1 -18.74 -10.74 7.44
N PRO A 2 -17.52 -11.18 7.75
CA PRO A 2 -16.32 -10.71 7.08
C PRO A 2 -16.32 -11.05 5.59
N SER A 3 -15.52 -10.31 4.82
CA SER A 3 -15.27 -10.59 3.41
C SER A 3 -13.81 -10.94 3.17
N ILE A 4 -13.56 -11.83 2.21
CA ILE A 4 -12.25 -11.99 1.58
C ILE A 4 -12.27 -11.17 0.29
N VAL A 5 -11.29 -10.29 0.15
CA VAL A 5 -11.16 -9.35 -0.97
C VAL A 5 -9.84 -9.60 -1.69
N GLN A 6 -9.92 -9.88 -2.98
CA GLN A 6 -8.78 -9.78 -3.88
C GLN A 6 -8.76 -8.39 -4.51
N PHE A 7 -7.75 -7.60 -4.18
CA PHE A 7 -7.57 -6.23 -4.66
C PHE A 7 -6.41 -6.19 -5.65
N ALA A 8 -6.75 -6.36 -6.94
CA ALA A 8 -5.79 -6.25 -8.03
C ALA A 8 -5.65 -4.79 -8.46
N HIS A 9 -4.45 -4.25 -8.28
CA HIS A 9 -4.09 -2.91 -8.70
C HIS A 9 -2.86 -3.02 -9.61
N PRO A 10 -3.07 -3.19 -10.92
CA PRO A 10 -1.97 -3.34 -11.87
C PRO A 10 -1.14 -2.05 -11.88
N GLY A 11 0.17 -2.21 -11.82
CA GLY A 11 1.12 -1.10 -11.88
C GLY A 11 2.50 -1.64 -12.19
N ALA A 12 3.20 -0.97 -13.11
CA ALA A 12 4.61 -1.24 -13.37
C ALA A 12 5.45 -0.92 -12.13
N GLU A 13 6.71 -1.34 -12.13
CA GLU A 13 7.69 -0.88 -11.15
C GLU A 13 8.02 0.61 -11.38
N HIS A 14 8.16 1.37 -10.29
CA HIS A 14 8.75 2.70 -10.34
C HIS A 14 10.27 2.63 -10.46
N GLY A 15 10.85 3.64 -11.13
CA GLY A 15 12.28 3.91 -11.12
C GLY A 15 12.56 5.36 -10.74
N PRO A 16 13.82 5.83 -10.87
CA PRO A 16 14.16 7.23 -10.67
C PRO A 16 13.47 8.13 -11.70
N ASN A 17 13.44 9.44 -11.43
CA ASN A 17 12.86 10.42 -12.35
C ASN A 17 13.63 10.51 -13.66
N GLU A 18 14.96 10.49 -13.57
CA GLU A 18 15.87 10.62 -14.69
C GLU A 18 16.70 9.35 -14.81
N LYS A 19 17.19 9.07 -16.02
CA LYS A 19 18.12 7.97 -16.27
C LYS A 19 19.39 8.20 -15.43
N ASN A 20 19.80 7.19 -14.66
CA ASN A 20 20.91 7.25 -13.69
C ASN A 20 20.69 8.21 -12.50
N GLY A 21 19.46 8.69 -12.29
CA GLY A 21 19.11 9.45 -11.09
C GLY A 21 19.05 8.57 -9.85
N ASN A 22 19.25 9.19 -8.68
CA ASN A 22 19.16 8.54 -7.37
C ASN A 22 17.91 8.97 -6.58
N TRP A 23 16.95 9.57 -7.27
CA TRP A 23 15.78 10.17 -6.64
C TRP A 23 14.51 9.94 -7.44
N LYS A 24 13.41 9.77 -6.71
CA LYS A 24 12.04 9.77 -7.22
C LYS A 24 11.27 10.84 -6.48
N THR A 25 10.75 11.84 -7.20
CA THR A 25 9.83 12.84 -6.64
C THR A 25 8.47 12.24 -6.38
N TRP A 26 7.59 13.03 -5.76
CA TRP A 26 6.20 12.65 -5.57
C TRP A 26 5.57 12.25 -6.91
N ASN A 27 4.88 11.12 -6.92
CA ASN A 27 4.24 10.61 -8.13
C ASN A 27 3.05 11.48 -8.55
N THR A 28 3.01 11.87 -9.82
CA THR A 28 1.92 12.64 -10.43
C THR A 28 1.27 11.89 -11.59
N ILE A 29 1.76 10.68 -11.90
CA ILE A 29 1.21 9.80 -12.95
C ILE A 29 0.45 8.63 -12.31
N ALA A 30 -0.01 7.66 -13.10
CA ALA A 30 -0.68 6.47 -12.58
C ALA A 30 0.16 5.76 -11.49
N HIS A 31 -0.52 5.25 -10.46
CA HIS A 31 0.10 4.47 -9.39
C HIS A 31 0.95 3.33 -9.94
N ARG A 32 2.07 3.08 -9.27
CA ARG A 32 3.04 2.03 -9.59
C ARG A 32 3.58 1.44 -8.30
N ARG A 33 4.25 0.31 -8.42
CA ARG A 33 4.80 -0.41 -7.26
C ARG A 33 6.25 -0.02 -7.03
N LYS A 34 6.63 0.04 -5.75
CA LYS A 34 8.02 0.26 -5.33
C LYS A 34 8.46 -0.95 -4.51
N PHE A 35 9.71 -1.34 -4.71
CA PHE A 35 10.40 -2.23 -3.79
C PHE A 35 11.14 -1.37 -2.77
N LEU A 36 10.73 -1.46 -1.52
CA LEU A 36 11.04 -0.51 -0.46
C LEU A 36 12.03 -1.11 0.54
N ARG A 37 12.94 -0.29 1.06
CA ARG A 37 13.77 -0.60 2.23
C ARG A 37 13.56 0.43 3.32
N CYS A 38 13.21 -0.01 4.51
CA CYS A 38 13.15 0.85 5.69
C CYS A 38 13.18 0.07 7.01
N LYS A 39 13.26 0.81 8.13
CA LYS A 39 13.07 0.23 9.47
C LYS A 39 11.62 -0.24 9.64
N GLY A 40 11.45 -1.34 10.33
CA GLY A 40 10.15 -1.84 10.74
C GLY A 40 10.29 -2.96 11.76
N ARG A 41 9.17 -3.64 12.01
CA ARG A 41 9.06 -4.78 12.89
C ARG A 41 8.62 -5.99 12.07
N TYR A 42 8.98 -7.18 12.50
CA TYR A 42 8.53 -8.40 11.83
C TYR A 42 8.23 -9.51 12.82
N ILE A 43 7.36 -10.43 12.39
CA ILE A 43 7.20 -11.73 13.03
C ILE A 43 7.96 -12.76 12.22
N ASN A 44 8.84 -13.50 12.89
CA ASN A 44 9.66 -14.53 12.28
C ASN A 44 8.91 -15.88 12.28
N SER A 45 9.48 -16.89 11.62
CA SER A 45 8.86 -18.23 11.49
C SER A 45 8.65 -18.93 12.83
N ASP A 46 9.46 -18.62 13.84
CA ASP A 46 9.34 -19.07 15.23
C ASP A 46 8.35 -18.23 16.08
N GLU A 47 7.59 -17.34 15.44
CA GLU A 47 6.66 -16.40 16.06
C GLU A 47 7.32 -15.29 16.90
N SER A 48 8.65 -15.20 16.93
CA SER A 48 9.34 -14.09 17.62
C SER A 48 9.11 -12.76 16.92
N LYS A 49 8.92 -11.70 17.71
CA LYS A 49 8.84 -10.32 17.24
C LYS A 49 10.23 -9.69 17.28
N GLN A 50 10.65 -9.09 16.18
CA GLN A 50 11.96 -8.47 16.06
C GLN A 50 11.86 -7.14 15.30
N ASP A 51 12.80 -6.24 15.58
CA ASP A 51 12.98 -5.00 14.83
C ASP A 51 14.10 -5.17 13.81
N GLY A 52 13.99 -4.53 12.65
CA GLY A 52 15.02 -4.64 11.63
C GLY A 52 14.86 -3.68 10.46
N GLN A 53 15.86 -3.69 9.59
CA GLN A 53 15.72 -3.14 8.25
C GLN A 53 15.00 -4.20 7.40
N LEU A 54 13.90 -3.82 6.77
CA LEU A 54 13.05 -4.71 6.00
C LEU A 54 13.00 -4.26 4.54
N MET A 55 13.03 -5.23 3.64
CA MET A 55 12.69 -5.09 2.24
C MET A 55 11.29 -5.63 1.97
N PHE A 56 10.47 -4.92 1.19
CA PHE A 56 9.15 -5.40 0.80
C PHE A 56 8.63 -4.70 -0.46
N TRP A 57 7.63 -5.31 -1.11
CA TRP A 57 6.88 -4.67 -2.19
C TRP A 57 5.70 -3.88 -1.61
N GLY A 58 5.52 -2.64 -2.04
CA GLY A 58 4.41 -1.82 -1.57
C GLY A 58 4.15 -0.60 -2.45
N GLU A 59 3.26 0.26 -1.94
CA GLU A 59 2.96 1.56 -2.52
C GLU A 59 3.60 2.66 -1.66
N TRP A 60 4.22 3.63 -2.32
CA TRP A 60 4.72 4.84 -1.69
C TRP A 60 4.81 5.94 -2.75
N GLU A 61 3.88 6.89 -2.71
CA GLU A 61 3.82 7.98 -3.67
C GLU A 61 4.68 9.20 -3.33
N PRO A 62 4.98 9.52 -2.05
CA PRO A 62 5.92 10.58 -1.72
C PRO A 62 7.35 10.29 -2.22
N PRO A 63 8.26 11.26 -2.06
CA PRO A 63 9.63 11.12 -2.49
C PRO A 63 10.37 9.91 -1.90
N SER A 64 11.37 9.43 -2.62
CA SER A 64 12.25 8.35 -2.14
C SER A 64 13.64 8.47 -2.74
N LYS A 65 14.67 8.11 -1.97
CA LYS A 65 15.98 7.78 -2.54
C LYS A 65 15.83 6.51 -3.37
N VAL A 66 16.55 6.43 -4.48
CA VAL A 66 16.51 5.29 -5.39
C VAL A 66 17.92 4.81 -5.68
N SER A 67 18.10 3.50 -5.69
CA SER A 67 19.32 2.85 -6.17
C SER A 67 18.94 1.66 -7.04
N GLU A 68 19.77 1.31 -8.01
CA GLU A 68 19.59 0.09 -8.81
C GLU A 68 20.21 -1.10 -8.09
N PHE A 69 19.54 -2.25 -8.13
CA PHE A 69 20.19 -3.51 -7.75
C PHE A 69 21.25 -3.89 -8.78
N ARG A 70 22.37 -4.44 -8.31
CA ARG A 70 23.45 -4.93 -9.19
C ARG A 70 23.01 -6.15 -9.98
N GLU A 71 22.22 -7.00 -9.34
CA GLU A 71 21.75 -8.25 -9.91
C GLU A 71 20.23 -8.27 -9.98
N ARG A 72 19.72 -8.78 -11.11
CA ARG A 72 18.29 -9.05 -11.31
C ARG A 72 18.14 -10.48 -11.81
N PRO A 73 18.10 -11.47 -10.90
CA PRO A 73 18.11 -12.89 -11.28
C PRO A 73 17.01 -13.27 -12.27
N THR A 74 15.82 -12.67 -12.13
CA THR A 74 14.71 -12.86 -13.08
C THR A 74 13.94 -11.55 -13.30
N GLN A 75 13.10 -11.50 -14.33
CA GLN A 75 12.23 -10.32 -14.56
C GLN A 75 11.23 -10.05 -13.42
N LEU A 76 10.98 -11.03 -12.54
CA LEU A 76 10.11 -10.88 -11.37
C LEU A 76 10.81 -10.18 -10.20
N HIS A 77 12.14 -10.13 -10.21
CA HIS A 77 12.91 -9.39 -9.22
C HIS A 77 12.85 -7.88 -9.51
N PRO A 78 12.84 -7.06 -8.45
CA PRO A 78 12.86 -5.61 -8.59
C PRO A 78 14.18 -5.18 -9.23
N ARG A 79 14.10 -4.11 -10.03
CA ARG A 79 15.27 -3.41 -10.52
C ARG A 79 15.71 -2.32 -9.54
N TRP A 80 14.77 -1.66 -8.87
CA TRP A 80 15.03 -0.46 -8.09
C TRP A 80 14.73 -0.67 -6.60
N LEU A 81 15.64 -0.23 -5.75
CA LEU A 81 15.46 -0.14 -4.31
C LEU A 81 15.12 1.30 -3.92
N HIS A 82 13.96 1.46 -3.28
CA HIS A 82 13.46 2.75 -2.81
C HIS A 82 13.59 2.88 -1.29
N GLU A 83 14.13 3.99 -0.80
CA GLU A 83 14.04 4.37 0.61
C GLU A 83 13.01 5.50 0.77
N PRO A 84 11.88 5.27 1.46
CA PRO A 84 10.81 6.24 1.56
C PRO A 84 11.24 7.46 2.40
N VAL A 85 10.98 8.66 1.88
CA VAL A 85 11.31 9.93 2.54
C VAL A 85 10.09 10.83 2.56
N LEU A 86 9.75 11.32 3.75
CA LEU A 86 8.72 12.33 3.92
C LEU A 86 9.37 13.73 4.00
N PRO A 87 9.08 14.64 3.07
CA PRO A 87 9.63 15.99 3.11
C PRO A 87 9.00 16.81 4.25
N VAL A 88 9.76 17.73 4.86
CA VAL A 88 9.26 18.64 5.91
C VAL A 88 8.14 19.53 5.38
N LYS A 89 8.32 20.06 4.16
CA LYS A 89 7.31 20.85 3.47
C LYS A 89 6.58 19.95 2.48
N LEU A 90 5.35 19.61 2.83
CA LEU A 90 4.49 18.83 1.95
C LEU A 90 4.00 19.69 0.77
N PRO A 91 3.87 19.12 -0.42
CA PRO A 91 3.26 19.83 -1.53
C PRO A 91 1.78 20.12 -1.22
N GLN A 92 1.27 21.23 -1.74
CA GLN A 92 -0.16 21.50 -1.71
C GLN A 92 -0.80 20.83 -2.93
N SER A 93 -1.83 20.02 -2.70
CA SER A 93 -2.65 19.46 -3.77
C SER A 93 -3.75 20.47 -4.12
N GLY A 94 -3.90 20.79 -5.41
CA GLY A 94 -4.84 21.80 -5.92
C GLY A 94 -4.14 23.07 -6.45
N GLY A 95 -4.28 23.34 -7.76
CA GLY A 95 -3.63 24.44 -8.49
C GLY A 95 -3.18 24.00 -9.89
N GLN A 96 -2.39 24.82 -10.61
CA GLN A 96 -1.76 24.45 -11.90
C GLN A 96 -0.68 23.35 -11.76
N GLN A 97 -0.24 23.03 -10.54
CA GLN A 97 0.64 21.89 -10.26
C GLN A 97 -0.19 20.61 -10.16
N GLY A 98 0.17 19.60 -10.95
CA GLY A 98 -0.61 18.38 -11.19
C GLY A 98 -1.05 17.60 -9.93
N ASN A 99 -2.01 16.70 -10.12
CA ASN A 99 -2.60 15.89 -9.05
C ASN A 99 -1.57 14.88 -8.51
N TYR A 100 -0.95 15.22 -7.38
CA TYR A 100 -0.13 14.29 -6.60
C TYR A 100 -0.93 13.05 -6.19
N GLN A 101 -0.35 11.86 -6.36
CA GLN A 101 -1.00 10.60 -5.99
C GLN A 101 -0.98 10.37 -4.47
N ASN A 102 -2.01 9.72 -3.94
CA ASN A 102 -2.10 9.26 -2.56
C ASN A 102 -1.45 7.87 -2.38
N THR A 103 -0.94 7.54 -1.19
CA THR A 103 -0.48 6.16 -0.88
C THR A 103 -1.58 5.36 -0.20
N ASP A 104 -2.13 4.34 -0.84
CA ASP A 104 -3.24 3.53 -0.30
C ASP A 104 -3.16 2.04 -0.76
N PRO A 105 -2.90 1.07 0.12
CA PRO A 105 -2.89 1.20 1.58
C PRO A 105 -1.63 1.90 2.10
N PHE A 106 -1.79 2.61 3.22
CA PHE A 106 -0.70 3.22 3.95
C PHE A 106 -0.19 2.24 5.02
N VAL A 107 0.99 1.68 4.82
CA VAL A 107 1.56 0.62 5.69
C VAL A 107 2.55 1.14 6.74
N PHE A 108 2.74 2.46 6.82
CA PHE A 108 3.73 3.07 7.71
C PHE A 108 3.11 3.53 9.03
N GLY A 109 3.89 3.50 10.11
CA GLY A 109 3.45 3.81 11.46
C GLY A 109 2.90 2.59 12.21
N ASP A 110 2.13 2.84 13.27
CA ASP A 110 1.75 1.80 14.24
C ASP A 110 0.82 0.72 13.67
N ARG A 111 0.02 1.08 12.65
CA ARG A 111 -0.96 0.19 12.02
C ARG A 111 -1.14 0.57 10.56
N PHE A 112 -1.58 -0.39 9.75
CA PHE A 112 -1.91 -0.13 8.36
C PHE A 112 -3.24 0.62 8.26
N ILE A 113 -3.39 1.48 7.25
CA ILE A 113 -4.60 2.26 6.99
C ILE A 113 -5.00 2.08 5.53
N TYR A 114 -6.31 1.91 5.27
CA TYR A 114 -6.89 1.85 3.93
C TYR A 114 -8.11 2.77 3.83
N PHE A 115 -8.25 3.55 2.76
CA PHE A 115 -9.06 4.78 2.83
C PHE A 115 -9.95 5.10 1.64
N VAL A 116 -9.50 4.88 0.39
CA VAL A 116 -10.28 5.42 -0.75
C VAL A 116 -10.29 4.53 -1.97
N CYS A 117 -9.18 3.84 -2.25
CA CYS A 117 -9.00 3.21 -3.54
C CYS A 117 -10.11 2.18 -3.79
N LYS A 118 -10.90 2.41 -4.84
CA LYS A 118 -12.06 1.58 -5.25
C LYS A 118 -13.23 1.54 -4.25
N GLN A 119 -13.28 2.40 -3.23
CA GLN A 119 -14.45 2.50 -2.34
C GLN A 119 -15.65 3.20 -2.98
N TYR A 120 -15.45 3.96 -4.06
CA TYR A 120 -16.53 4.58 -4.83
C TYR A 120 -16.20 4.65 -6.32
N ILE A 121 -17.25 4.84 -7.13
CA ILE A 121 -17.16 4.98 -8.58
C ILE A 121 -17.35 6.46 -8.92
N ARG A 122 -16.26 7.18 -9.20
CA ARG A 122 -16.25 8.62 -9.48
C ARG A 122 -17.23 9.08 -10.57
N LYS A 123 -17.55 8.25 -11.56
CA LYS A 123 -18.54 8.60 -12.61
C LYS A 123 -19.97 8.69 -12.08
N THR A 124 -20.29 7.96 -11.01
CA THR A 124 -21.67 7.84 -10.49
C THR A 124 -21.80 8.22 -9.03
N ASP A 125 -20.69 8.60 -8.38
CA ASP A 125 -20.58 8.88 -6.95
C ASP A 125 -21.16 7.79 -6.04
N ARG A 126 -21.25 6.55 -6.55
CA ARG A 126 -21.77 5.40 -5.80
C ARG A 126 -20.64 4.68 -5.07
N THR A 127 -20.86 4.42 -3.78
CA THR A 127 -20.00 3.57 -2.96
C THR A 127 -20.01 2.12 -3.44
N THR A 128 -18.91 1.41 -3.29
CA THR A 128 -18.78 -0.03 -3.59
C THR A 128 -18.89 -0.86 -2.30
N SER A 129 -18.80 -2.19 -2.42
CA SER A 129 -18.72 -3.08 -1.26
C SER A 129 -17.48 -2.80 -0.38
N LEU A 130 -16.42 -2.21 -0.94
CA LEU A 130 -15.22 -1.86 -0.19
C LEU A 130 -15.43 -0.71 0.78
N ALA A 131 -16.47 0.11 0.61
CA ALA A 131 -16.87 1.12 1.60
C ALA A 131 -17.68 0.53 2.77
N LYS A 132 -17.90 -0.80 2.80
CA LYS A 132 -18.81 -1.48 3.73
C LYS A 132 -18.25 -2.78 4.31
N LEU A 133 -16.93 -2.90 4.40
CA LEU A 133 -16.28 -4.08 4.96
C LEU A 133 -16.50 -4.13 6.48
N ASP A 134 -16.79 -5.34 6.97
CA ASP A 134 -16.95 -5.62 8.39
C ASP A 134 -15.59 -5.88 9.05
N LYS A 135 -15.52 -5.70 10.37
CA LYS A 135 -14.39 -6.15 11.18
C LYS A 135 -14.11 -7.63 10.92
N GLY A 136 -12.83 -7.99 10.84
CA GLY A 136 -12.36 -9.33 10.48
C GLY A 136 -12.31 -9.61 8.97
N SER A 137 -12.72 -8.66 8.11
CA SER A 137 -12.53 -8.79 6.66
C SER A 137 -11.04 -8.80 6.30
N LEU A 138 -10.69 -9.59 5.28
CA LEU A 138 -9.34 -9.77 4.78
C LEU A 138 -9.24 -9.17 3.37
N ILE A 139 -8.28 -8.28 3.16
CA ILE A 139 -7.97 -7.69 1.85
C ILE A 139 -6.56 -8.09 1.44
N LEU A 140 -6.42 -8.64 0.24
CA LEU A 140 -5.15 -9.00 -0.37
C LEU A 140 -4.85 -7.99 -1.48
N PHE A 141 -3.91 -7.10 -1.22
CA PHE A 141 -3.41 -6.13 -2.19
C PHE A 141 -2.30 -6.74 -3.02
N GLY A 142 -2.33 -6.49 -4.33
CA GLY A 142 -1.37 -7.07 -5.25
C GLY A 142 -1.68 -6.78 -6.70
N SER A 143 -1.07 -7.55 -7.60
CA SER A 143 -1.30 -7.45 -9.05
C SER A 143 -1.24 -8.82 -9.72
N THR A 144 -1.90 -8.97 -10.85
CA THR A 144 -1.83 -10.19 -11.66
C THR A 144 -0.57 -10.22 -12.51
N HIS A 145 0.20 -11.30 -12.44
CA HIS A 145 1.27 -11.62 -13.38
C HIS A 145 0.72 -12.50 -14.51
N GLY A 146 1.19 -12.30 -15.74
CA GLY A 146 0.74 -13.08 -16.90
C GLY A 146 -0.74 -12.91 -17.19
N ASN A 147 -1.29 -11.71 -17.02
CA ASN A 147 -2.74 -11.50 -17.19
C ASN A 147 -3.21 -11.94 -18.59
N SER A 148 -4.31 -12.69 -18.64
CA SER A 148 -4.86 -13.37 -19.82
C SER A 148 -4.11 -14.63 -20.26
N GLU A 149 -3.05 -15.06 -19.55
CA GLU A 149 -2.34 -16.31 -19.80
C GLU A 149 -2.88 -17.46 -18.94
N PRO A 150 -2.72 -18.73 -19.36
CA PRO A 150 -3.10 -19.90 -18.56
C PRO A 150 -2.36 -19.97 -17.21
N GLU A 151 -1.10 -19.53 -17.20
CA GLU A 151 -0.22 -19.54 -16.03
C GLU A 151 -0.33 -18.27 -15.18
N ALA A 152 -1.36 -17.47 -15.37
CA ALA A 152 -1.57 -16.25 -14.60
C ALA A 152 -1.65 -16.54 -13.10
N TYR A 153 -1.16 -15.60 -12.29
CA TYR A 153 -1.27 -15.70 -10.84
C TYR A 153 -1.25 -14.32 -10.18
N PHE A 154 -1.72 -14.27 -8.94
CA PHE A 154 -1.73 -13.03 -8.17
C PHE A 154 -0.43 -12.88 -7.38
N GLN A 155 0.25 -11.76 -7.56
CA GLN A 155 1.43 -11.36 -6.80
C GLN A 155 1.01 -10.53 -5.59
N LEU A 156 1.22 -11.07 -4.40
CA LEU A 156 0.82 -10.44 -3.13
C LEU A 156 1.82 -9.34 -2.72
N ASP A 157 1.31 -8.13 -2.48
CA ASP A 157 2.05 -7.00 -1.92
C ASP A 157 1.77 -6.85 -0.42
N THR A 158 0.49 -6.92 -0.01
CA THR A 158 0.08 -6.62 1.37
C THR A 158 -1.17 -7.39 1.76
N VAL A 159 -1.16 -7.92 2.98
CA VAL A 159 -2.29 -8.54 3.66
C VAL A 159 -2.85 -7.54 4.65
N PHE A 160 -4.13 -7.20 4.52
CA PHE A 160 -4.80 -6.24 5.40
C PHE A 160 -6.01 -6.89 6.06
N VAL A 161 -6.04 -6.90 7.38
CA VAL A 161 -7.16 -7.40 8.18
C VAL A 161 -7.87 -6.21 8.82
N VAL A 162 -9.14 -6.00 8.49
CA VAL A 162 -9.93 -4.88 9.01
C VAL A 162 -10.16 -5.05 10.51
N ARG A 163 -9.54 -4.20 11.33
CA ARG A 163 -9.75 -4.16 12.78
C ARG A 163 -10.94 -3.31 13.17
N ASP A 164 -10.90 -2.06 12.72
CA ASP A 164 -11.84 -0.99 13.04
C ASP A 164 -11.97 -0.06 11.82
N PHE A 165 -12.92 0.86 11.87
CA PHE A 165 -13.09 1.88 10.83
C PHE A 165 -13.70 3.15 11.40
N ILE A 166 -13.53 4.25 10.66
CA ILE A 166 -14.22 5.52 10.85
C ILE A 166 -15.00 5.80 9.58
N ASP A 167 -16.31 5.97 9.71
CA ASP A 167 -17.14 6.50 8.63
C ASP A 167 -16.91 8.02 8.54
N TYR A 168 -16.72 8.54 7.33
CA TYR A 168 -16.55 9.97 7.10
C TYR A 168 -17.17 10.38 5.77
N ASP A 169 -17.43 11.68 5.61
CA ASP A 169 -17.94 12.28 4.38
C ASP A 169 -16.86 13.11 3.70
N VAL A 170 -16.53 12.81 2.45
CA VAL A 170 -15.52 13.57 1.68
C VAL A 170 -15.95 15.00 1.34
N SER A 171 -17.23 15.34 1.51
CA SER A 171 -17.74 16.71 1.37
C SER A 171 -17.55 17.55 2.64
N ASP A 172 -17.22 16.93 3.78
CA ASP A 172 -16.92 17.65 5.01
C ASP A 172 -15.47 18.18 5.01
N PRO A 173 -15.23 19.50 5.06
CA PRO A 173 -13.89 20.06 5.12
C PRO A 173 -13.10 19.64 6.38
N GLN A 174 -13.81 19.26 7.44
CA GLN A 174 -13.23 18.81 8.72
C GLN A 174 -13.05 17.30 8.79
N ALA A 175 -13.38 16.55 7.73
CA ALA A 175 -13.22 15.11 7.69
C ALA A 175 -11.81 14.70 8.15
N LEU A 176 -11.79 13.78 9.13
CA LEU A 176 -10.60 13.20 9.75
C LEU A 176 -9.64 14.20 10.43
N LEU A 177 -10.03 15.47 10.62
CA LEU A 177 -9.21 16.44 11.33
C LEU A 177 -9.20 16.16 12.84
N GLY A 178 -8.05 16.32 13.49
CA GLY A 178 -7.92 16.21 14.94
C GLY A 178 -7.99 14.78 15.49
N ILE A 179 -8.06 13.77 14.62
CA ILE A 179 -8.02 12.36 15.03
C ILE A 179 -6.55 12.00 15.34
N PRO A 180 -6.23 11.61 16.58
CA PRO A 180 -4.86 11.29 16.98
C PRO A 180 -4.25 10.19 16.10
N GLY A 181 -3.03 10.44 15.59
CA GLY A 181 -2.29 9.49 14.76
C GLY A 181 -2.64 9.55 13.27
N LEU A 182 -3.59 10.41 12.86
CA LEU A 182 -3.91 10.65 11.45
C LEU A 182 -3.33 11.94 10.88
N GLU A 183 -2.58 12.72 11.65
CA GLU A 183 -2.13 14.06 11.26
C GLU A 183 -1.33 14.02 9.96
N THR A 184 -0.25 13.23 9.93
CA THR A 184 0.58 13.05 8.72
C THR A 184 -0.19 12.35 7.61
N TYR A 185 -0.93 11.31 7.97
CA TYR A 185 -1.75 10.53 7.03
C TYR A 185 -2.72 11.43 6.25
N ARG A 186 -3.40 12.34 6.95
CA ARG A 186 -4.35 13.29 6.35
C ARG A 186 -3.68 14.20 5.34
N GLN A 187 -2.43 14.60 5.57
CA GLN A 187 -1.72 15.47 4.64
C GLN A 187 -1.22 14.73 3.39
N ILE A 188 -0.73 13.49 3.51
CA ILE A 188 -0.08 12.79 2.39
C ILE A 188 -0.97 11.80 1.64
N VAL A 189 -2.10 11.41 2.24
CA VAL A 189 -3.05 10.48 1.62
C VAL A 189 -4.38 11.18 1.37
N TYR A 190 -5.05 11.66 2.43
CA TYR A 190 -6.40 12.23 2.31
C TYR A 190 -6.44 13.46 1.39
N LYS A 191 -5.62 14.48 1.68
CA LYS A 191 -5.56 15.71 0.89
C LYS A 191 -5.05 15.51 -0.54
N MET A 192 -4.33 14.41 -0.81
CA MET A 192 -3.88 14.09 -2.17
C MET A 192 -5.04 13.55 -3.02
N ALA A 193 -5.88 12.69 -2.42
CA ALA A 193 -7.08 12.18 -3.09
C ALA A 193 -8.23 13.20 -3.14
N PHE A 194 -8.39 14.01 -2.09
CA PHE A 194 -9.43 15.04 -1.96
C PHE A 194 -8.80 16.40 -1.61
N PRO A 195 -8.17 17.09 -2.58
CA PRO A 195 -7.56 18.41 -2.35
C PRO A 195 -8.57 19.48 -1.92
N SER A 196 -9.79 19.35 -2.42
CA SER A 196 -10.94 20.15 -2.03
C SER A 196 -12.07 19.21 -1.62
N PRO A 197 -12.99 19.65 -0.73
CA PRO A 197 -14.17 18.88 -0.39
C PRO A 197 -14.98 18.51 -1.64
N ALA A 198 -15.54 17.31 -1.65
CA ALA A 198 -16.41 16.88 -2.74
C ALA A 198 -17.66 17.78 -2.81
N PRO A 199 -18.20 18.06 -4.01
CA PRO A 199 -19.37 18.92 -4.16
C PRO A 199 -20.67 18.30 -3.62
N LYS A 200 -20.66 17.00 -3.28
CA LYS A 200 -21.80 16.25 -2.76
C LYS A 200 -21.33 15.25 -1.70
N PRO A 201 -22.19 14.91 -0.73
CA PRO A 201 -21.94 13.85 0.24
C PRO A 201 -21.56 12.53 -0.41
N ILE A 202 -20.40 11.97 -0.03
CA ILE A 202 -20.03 10.58 -0.33
C ILE A 202 -19.45 9.99 0.95
N HIS A 203 -20.20 9.08 1.55
CA HIS A 203 -19.80 8.41 2.80
C HIS A 203 -18.85 7.26 2.51
N LEU A 204 -17.62 7.35 3.02
CA LEU A 204 -16.57 6.37 2.87
C LEU A 204 -16.08 5.88 4.23
N ARG A 205 -15.23 4.85 4.23
CA ARG A 205 -14.62 4.28 5.43
C ARG A 205 -13.12 4.37 5.41
N LEU A 206 -12.56 4.96 6.45
CA LEU A 206 -11.14 4.80 6.78
C LEU A 206 -10.99 3.56 7.64
N TYR A 207 -10.36 2.52 7.10
CA TYR A 207 -10.11 1.27 7.80
C TYR A 207 -8.77 1.28 8.50
N TYR A 208 -8.77 0.74 9.71
CA TYR A 208 -7.57 0.42 10.47
C TYR A 208 -7.27 -1.07 10.38
N GLY A 209 -6.02 -1.40 10.08
CA GLY A 209 -5.52 -2.77 10.08
C GLY A 209 -5.33 -3.31 11.50
N ALA A 210 -5.60 -4.61 11.69
CA ALA A 210 -5.25 -5.32 12.91
C ALA A 210 -3.72 -5.44 13.01
N THR A 211 -3.17 -5.31 14.22
CA THR A 211 -1.73 -5.43 14.45
C THR A 211 -1.42 -6.73 15.19
N PRO A 212 -0.16 -7.19 15.20
CA PRO A 212 0.26 -8.30 16.05
C PRO A 212 0.02 -8.09 17.55
N GLU A 213 -0.13 -6.85 18.00
CA GLU A 213 -0.48 -6.50 19.39
C GLU A 213 -1.99 -6.46 19.64
N SER A 214 -2.80 -6.26 18.59
CA SER A 214 -4.26 -6.22 18.66
C SER A 214 -4.87 -6.99 17.48
N PRO A 215 -4.68 -8.33 17.44
CA PRO A 215 -5.20 -9.16 16.37
C PRO A 215 -6.73 -9.33 16.46
N ILE A 216 -7.37 -9.72 15.35
CA ILE A 216 -8.74 -10.24 15.35
C ILE A 216 -8.69 -11.74 15.14
N SER A 217 -9.08 -12.51 16.15
CA SER A 217 -9.11 -13.99 16.07
C SER A 217 -7.76 -14.57 15.60
N GLY A 218 -6.66 -13.97 16.06
CA GLY A 218 -5.29 -14.32 15.66
C GLY A 218 -4.81 -13.74 14.32
N MET A 219 -5.68 -13.10 13.54
CA MET A 219 -5.33 -12.47 12.27
C MET A 219 -4.84 -11.03 12.47
N TYR A 220 -3.85 -10.63 11.67
CA TYR A 220 -3.33 -9.26 11.62
C TYR A 220 -2.85 -8.89 10.21
N SER A 221 -2.67 -7.59 9.97
CA SER A 221 -2.14 -7.03 8.73
C SER A 221 -0.62 -7.11 8.68
N TYR A 222 -0.06 -7.42 7.52
CA TYR A 222 1.37 -7.44 7.27
C TYR A 222 1.68 -7.30 5.77
N SER A 223 2.88 -6.84 5.45
CA SER A 223 3.45 -6.94 4.10
C SER A 223 4.51 -8.05 4.11
N PRO A 224 4.47 -9.02 3.18
CA PRO A 224 5.51 -10.03 3.09
C PRO A 224 6.87 -9.37 2.85
N ALA A 225 7.82 -9.62 3.76
CA ALA A 225 9.09 -8.91 3.80
C ALA A 225 10.29 -9.86 3.91
N LYS A 226 11.48 -9.33 3.66
CA LYS A 226 12.75 -9.95 4.05
C LYS A 226 13.56 -9.00 4.92
N VAL A 227 14.29 -9.55 5.88
CA VAL A 227 15.29 -8.79 6.63
C VAL A 227 16.43 -8.40 5.68
N TRP A 228 16.82 -7.14 5.70
CA TRP A 228 17.95 -6.64 4.93
C TRP A 228 19.26 -7.09 5.58
N ASP A 229 20.04 -7.83 4.82
CA ASP A 229 21.32 -8.42 5.20
C ASP A 229 22.49 -7.86 4.36
N ASN A 230 22.31 -6.67 3.78
CA ASN A 230 23.24 -6.07 2.81
C ASN A 230 23.34 -6.83 1.47
N GLY A 231 22.32 -7.62 1.13
CA GLY A 231 22.24 -8.40 -0.09
C GLY A 231 22.31 -7.60 -1.39
N GLN A 232 22.68 -8.28 -2.47
CA GLN A 232 22.95 -7.68 -3.78
C GLN A 232 21.73 -7.56 -4.70
N HIS A 233 20.59 -8.16 -4.32
CA HIS A 233 19.35 -8.18 -5.09
C HIS A 233 18.12 -8.13 -4.17
N GLY A 234 16.97 -7.70 -4.71
CA GLY A 234 15.68 -7.82 -4.03
C GLY A 234 15.08 -9.24 -4.12
N PHE A 235 13.77 -9.37 -3.90
CA PHE A 235 13.05 -10.66 -4.02
C PHE A 235 11.73 -10.48 -4.77
N PRO A 236 11.21 -11.51 -5.46
CA PRO A 236 9.92 -11.44 -6.14
C PRO A 236 8.77 -11.53 -5.14
N ARG A 237 7.60 -11.01 -5.53
CA ARG A 237 6.38 -11.10 -4.71
C ARG A 237 5.91 -12.54 -4.54
N ALA A 238 5.29 -12.84 -3.40
CA ALA A 238 4.74 -14.17 -3.13
C ALA A 238 3.61 -14.49 -4.14
N PRO A 239 3.73 -15.59 -4.91
CA PRO A 239 2.71 -15.98 -5.87
C PRO A 239 1.53 -16.68 -5.18
N LEU A 240 0.32 -16.30 -5.55
CA LEU A 240 -0.93 -16.94 -5.13
C LEU A 240 -1.71 -17.38 -6.38
N SER A 241 -1.79 -18.70 -6.57
CA SER A 241 -2.50 -19.31 -7.70
C SER A 241 -3.61 -20.25 -7.20
N ASN A 242 -4.69 -20.37 -7.97
CA ASN A 242 -5.71 -21.42 -7.81
C ASN A 242 -6.34 -21.48 -6.41
N ARG A 243 -6.74 -20.32 -5.88
CA ARG A 243 -7.36 -20.22 -4.55
C ARG A 243 -8.85 -19.93 -4.64
N THR A 244 -9.62 -20.53 -3.72
CA THR A 244 -11.10 -20.51 -3.70
C THR A 244 -11.72 -19.12 -3.85
N PHE A 245 -11.15 -18.10 -3.21
CA PHE A 245 -11.71 -16.74 -3.18
C PHE A 245 -10.98 -15.76 -4.11
N MET A 246 -10.13 -16.27 -5.00
CA MET A 246 -9.34 -15.48 -5.93
C MET A 246 -9.57 -15.94 -7.37
N THR A 247 -9.35 -15.03 -8.31
CA THR A 247 -9.20 -15.34 -9.72
C THR A 247 -7.76 -15.05 -10.11
N ASN A 248 -7.11 -15.98 -10.79
CA ASN A 248 -5.75 -15.80 -11.31
C ASN A 248 -5.67 -14.62 -12.30
N ASN A 249 -6.71 -14.44 -13.12
CA ASN A 249 -6.85 -13.40 -14.13
C ASN A 249 -7.73 -12.22 -13.68
N LEU A 250 -7.69 -11.85 -12.39
CA LEU A 250 -8.46 -10.69 -11.94
C LEU A 250 -7.86 -9.41 -12.56
N ASN A 251 -8.72 -8.65 -13.24
CA ASN A 251 -8.37 -7.33 -13.77
C ASN A 251 -8.53 -6.24 -12.69
N ALA A 252 -8.75 -4.98 -13.09
CA ALA A 252 -8.73 -3.84 -12.17
C ALA A 252 -9.92 -3.73 -11.18
N SER A 253 -10.95 -4.57 -11.28
CA SER A 253 -12.10 -4.53 -10.37
C SER A 253 -11.91 -5.50 -9.20
N PRO A 254 -11.91 -5.02 -7.94
CA PRO A 254 -11.76 -5.89 -6.79
C PRO A 254 -12.85 -6.96 -6.71
N ARG A 255 -12.46 -8.18 -6.37
CA ARG A 255 -13.39 -9.28 -6.09
C ARG A 255 -13.58 -9.37 -4.59
N SER A 256 -14.83 -9.40 -4.14
CA SER A 256 -15.20 -9.48 -2.73
C SER A 256 -16.16 -10.63 -2.52
N THR A 257 -15.90 -11.48 -1.52
CA THR A 257 -16.76 -12.62 -1.19
C THR A 257 -17.00 -12.65 0.32
N LYS A 258 -18.26 -12.57 0.75
CA LYS A 258 -18.64 -12.71 2.16
C LYS A 258 -18.48 -14.17 2.58
N VAL A 259 -17.89 -14.39 3.75
CA VAL A 259 -17.59 -15.72 4.28
C VAL A 259 -17.77 -15.76 5.79
N SER A 260 -17.88 -16.95 6.37
CA SER A 260 -17.90 -17.09 7.83
C SER A 260 -16.56 -16.67 8.47
N ASN A 261 -16.57 -16.49 9.79
CA ASN A 261 -15.37 -16.13 10.54
C ASN A 261 -14.29 -17.23 10.43
N GLU A 262 -14.70 -18.50 10.51
CA GLU A 262 -13.81 -19.65 10.41
C GLU A 262 -13.10 -19.68 9.05
N VAL A 263 -13.87 -19.45 7.97
CA VAL A 263 -13.34 -19.45 6.61
C VAL A 263 -12.32 -18.32 6.40
N VAL A 264 -12.58 -17.10 6.89
CA VAL A 264 -11.60 -16.01 6.73
C VAL A 264 -10.33 -16.26 7.54
N ILE A 265 -10.45 -16.84 8.74
CA ILE A 265 -9.32 -17.19 9.60
C ILE A 265 -8.44 -18.24 8.90
N ASP A 266 -9.03 -19.31 8.41
CA ASP A 266 -8.28 -20.38 7.75
C ASP A 266 -7.68 -19.93 6.43
N TYR A 267 -8.37 -19.06 5.70
CA TYR A 267 -7.81 -18.45 4.51
C TYR A 267 -6.61 -17.55 4.82
N TRP A 268 -6.69 -16.70 5.84
CA TRP A 268 -5.57 -15.87 6.30
C TRP A 268 -4.35 -16.72 6.70
N LYS A 269 -4.56 -17.81 7.46
CA LYS A 269 -3.49 -18.77 7.83
C LYS A 269 -2.84 -19.38 6.59
N SER A 270 -3.64 -19.74 5.58
CA SER A 270 -3.14 -20.29 4.32
C SER A 270 -2.28 -19.28 3.54
N ILE A 271 -2.70 -18.00 3.49
CA ILE A 271 -1.89 -16.93 2.89
C ILE A 271 -0.55 -16.78 3.63
N ARG A 272 -0.60 -16.72 4.97
CA ARG A 272 0.59 -16.61 5.83
C ARG A 272 1.55 -17.79 5.63
N LYS A 273 1.02 -19.01 5.57
CA LYS A 273 1.84 -20.20 5.27
C LYS A 273 2.56 -20.04 3.93
N THR A 274 1.85 -19.55 2.91
CA THR A 274 2.42 -19.39 1.56
C THR A 274 3.55 -18.36 1.51
N THR A 275 3.40 -17.24 2.23
CA THR A 275 4.46 -16.23 2.31
C THR A 275 5.68 -16.76 3.08
N ARG A 276 5.46 -17.55 4.14
CA ARG A 276 6.54 -18.20 4.89
C ARG A 276 7.26 -19.29 4.12
N ASP A 277 6.53 -20.11 3.38
CA ASP A 277 7.12 -21.14 2.49
C ASP A 277 8.01 -20.48 1.42
N ALA A 278 7.72 -19.22 1.05
CA ALA A 278 8.57 -18.40 0.17
C ALA A 278 9.76 -17.72 0.89
N GLY A 279 10.00 -18.05 2.17
CA GLY A 279 11.08 -17.50 2.99
C GLY A 279 10.88 -16.03 3.37
N LEU A 280 9.62 -15.59 3.50
CA LEU A 280 9.26 -14.22 3.89
C LEU A 280 8.76 -14.16 5.33
N VAL A 281 9.03 -13.03 5.99
CA VAL A 281 8.54 -12.69 7.32
C VAL A 281 7.31 -11.78 7.23
N GLU A 282 6.53 -11.70 8.31
CA GLU A 282 5.39 -10.79 8.39
C GLU A 282 5.85 -9.39 8.84
N GLY A 283 6.11 -8.50 7.89
CA GLY A 283 6.55 -7.12 8.17
C GLY A 283 5.39 -6.18 8.51
N TYR A 284 5.60 -5.34 9.53
CA TYR A 284 4.65 -4.32 9.99
C TYR A 284 5.41 -3.16 10.67
N GLY A 285 4.70 -2.10 11.07
CA GLY A 285 5.33 -1.01 11.82
C GLY A 285 6.39 -0.24 11.02
N PHE A 286 6.24 -0.18 9.69
CA PHE A 286 7.25 0.40 8.81
C PHE A 286 7.44 1.90 9.05
N GLN A 287 8.67 2.38 8.90
CA GLN A 287 9.03 3.77 9.09
C GLN A 287 9.52 4.38 7.79
N TYR A 288 9.26 5.67 7.57
CA TYR A 288 9.89 6.46 6.52
C TYR A 288 10.93 7.40 7.15
N GLN A 289 11.89 7.87 6.35
CA GLN A 289 12.85 8.87 6.80
C GLN A 289 12.17 10.25 6.84
N SER A 290 12.35 11.00 7.93
CA SER A 290 12.02 12.43 7.93
C SER A 290 13.13 13.19 7.21
N GLY A 291 12.78 13.96 6.17
CA GLY A 291 13.75 14.66 5.35
C GLY A 291 14.32 15.88 6.07
N SER A 292 15.37 15.75 6.89
CA SER A 292 15.93 16.85 7.69
C SER A 292 16.63 17.98 6.91
N SER A 293 16.66 17.96 5.56
CA SER A 293 17.34 18.99 4.77
C SER A 293 17.00 19.00 3.27
N ILE A 294 15.86 18.44 2.86
CA ILE A 294 15.49 18.38 1.44
C ILE A 294 14.71 19.64 1.06
N GLN A 295 15.41 20.77 0.96
CA GLN A 295 14.88 22.00 0.35
C GLN A 295 14.90 21.95 -1.19
N THR A 296 15.51 20.94 -1.81
CA THR A 296 16.00 21.00 -3.20
C THR A 296 15.29 20.09 -4.21
N VAL A 297 14.04 19.68 -4.01
CA VAL A 297 13.31 18.92 -5.06
C VAL A 297 11.82 19.29 -5.17
N LEU A 298 11.50 20.57 -5.02
CA LEU A 298 10.29 21.13 -5.62
C LEU A 298 10.75 21.87 -6.89
N PRO A 299 10.11 21.68 -8.04
CA PRO A 299 10.43 22.48 -9.21
C PRO A 299 10.21 23.95 -8.83
N THR A 300 11.28 24.75 -8.87
CA THR A 300 11.11 26.19 -8.97
C THR A 300 10.30 26.42 -10.24
N GLY A 301 9.15 27.09 -10.09
CA GLY A 301 8.33 27.47 -11.24
C GLY A 301 9.16 28.42 -12.09
N ASP A 302 9.77 27.88 -13.15
CA ASP A 302 10.36 28.71 -14.17
C ASP A 302 9.23 29.46 -14.87
N HIS A 303 9.30 30.77 -14.73
CA HIS A 303 8.54 31.73 -15.49
C HIS A 303 8.65 31.40 -16.99
N LEU A 304 7.55 30.95 -17.59
CA LEU A 304 7.38 31.10 -19.03
C LEU A 304 7.19 32.60 -19.30
N PRO A 305 8.03 33.23 -20.14
CA PRO A 305 7.75 34.58 -20.61
C PRO A 305 6.51 34.57 -21.49
N ALA A 306 5.79 35.69 -21.44
CA ALA A 306 4.49 35.95 -22.06
C ALA A 306 4.42 35.64 -23.57
#